data_AF-A0A1B7LF03-F1
#
_entry.id   AF-A0A1B7LF03-F1
#
_cell.length_a   1.000
_cell.length_b   1.000
_cell.length_c   1.000
_cell.angle_alpha   90.00
_cell.angle_beta   90.00
_cell.angle_gamma   90.00
#
_symmetry.space_group_name_H-M   'P 1'
#
loop_
_entity.id
_entity.type
_entity.pdbx_description
1 polymer ?
#
loop_
_entity_poly.entity_id
_entity_poly.type
_entity_poly.pdbx_seq_one_letter_code
_entity_poly.pdbx_strand_id
1 'polypeptide(L)'
;MNQAEAGRLLSRFPALWEQAFQQADDALYGGSRALSAVGNRRPEGGHSDPVGSRAAAYGEVRTAVARLLLVRRWIGEALPQRDRRLLLAVWRSRRYGWYWTARQVGMGVDDCLSRWDKLVAKLARWMER
;
A
#
# COMPACT_ATOMS: atom_id res chain seq x y z
N MET A 1 -3.66 13.66 5.98
CA MET A 1 -2.71 12.54 6.03
C MET A 1 -1.31 13.11 6.06
N ASN A 2 -0.45 12.72 7.00
CA ASN A 2 0.88 13.35 7.09
C ASN A 2 1.83 12.93 5.95
N GLN A 3 2.88 13.71 5.69
CA GLN A 3 3.82 13.46 4.59
C GLN A 3 4.63 12.18 4.77
N ALA A 4 4.97 11.78 6.00
CA ALA A 4 5.70 10.54 6.26
C ALA A 4 4.88 9.30 5.86
N GLU A 5 3.58 9.29 6.16
CA GLU A 5 2.64 8.26 5.74
C GLU A 5 2.45 8.26 4.23
N ALA A 6 2.27 9.44 3.62
CA ALA A 6 2.18 9.60 2.17
C ALA A 6 3.43 9.03 1.46
N GLY A 7 4.63 9.34 1.95
CA GLY A 7 5.88 8.86 1.37
C GLY A 7 6.06 7.35 1.53
N ARG A 8 5.64 6.77 2.66
CA ARG A 8 5.60 5.31 2.85
C ARG A 8 4.62 4.63 1.90
N LEU A 9 3.41 5.17 1.76
CA LEU A 9 2.42 4.66 0.81
C LEU A 9 2.96 4.71 -0.61
N LEU A 10 3.51 5.85 -1.03
CA LEU A 10 3.99 6.03 -2.40
C LEU A 10 5.19 5.13 -2.74
N SER A 11 6.17 5.03 -1.85
CA SER A 11 7.37 4.21 -2.08
C SER A 11 7.11 2.70 -2.02
N ARG A 12 6.12 2.27 -1.23
CA ARG A 12 5.78 0.86 -1.05
C ARG A 12 4.53 0.43 -1.81
N PHE A 13 3.91 1.32 -2.57
CA PHE A 13 2.61 1.11 -3.21
C PHE A 13 2.47 -0.24 -3.92
N PRO A 14 3.41 -0.69 -4.78
CA PRO A 14 3.26 -1.97 -5.49
C PRO A 14 3.13 -3.16 -4.53
N ALA A 15 3.99 -3.22 -3.51
CA ALA A 15 3.98 -4.29 -2.52
C ALA A 15 2.74 -4.23 -1.62
N LEU A 16 2.32 -3.03 -1.22
CA LEU A 16 1.10 -2.84 -0.42
C LEU A 16 -0.16 -3.20 -1.21
N TRP A 17 -0.19 -2.87 -2.50
CA TRP A 17 -1.29 -3.21 -3.40
C TRP A 17 -1.43 -4.73 -3.58
N GLU A 18 -0.33 -5.42 -3.84
CA GLU A 18 -0.29 -6.88 -3.96
C GLU A 18 -0.72 -7.57 -2.67
N GLN A 19 -0.17 -7.14 -1.53
CA GLN A 19 -0.54 -7.68 -0.21
C GLN A 19 -2.01 -7.44 0.11
N ALA A 20 -2.54 -6.24 -0.13
CA ALA A 20 -3.94 -5.94 0.16
C ALA A 20 -4.90 -6.72 -0.74
N PHE A 21 -4.51 -6.97 -1.99
CA PHE A 21 -5.28 -7.81 -2.91
C PHE A 21 -5.28 -9.27 -2.46
N GLN A 22 -4.13 -9.82 -2.08
CA GLN A 22 -4.03 -11.18 -1.54
C GLN A 22 -4.85 -11.36 -0.26
N GLN A 23 -4.79 -10.39 0.66
CA GLN A 23 -5.57 -10.43 1.90
C GLN A 23 -7.08 -10.32 1.66
N ALA A 24 -7.49 -9.51 0.68
CA ALA A 24 -8.90 -9.44 0.28
C ALA A 24 -9.38 -10.76 -0.34
N ASP A 25 -8.55 -11.39 -1.18
CA ASP A 25 -8.83 -12.69 -1.79
C ASP A 25 -8.93 -13.81 -0.73
N ASP A 26 -7.98 -13.85 0.21
CA ASP A 26 -7.99 -14.80 1.34
C ASP A 26 -9.22 -14.61 2.24
N ALA A 27 -9.65 -13.37 2.47
CA ALA A 27 -10.83 -13.08 3.28
C ALA A 27 -12.16 -13.43 2.56
N LEU A 28 -12.19 -13.31 1.23
CA LEU A 28 -13.35 -13.63 0.40
C LEU A 28 -13.47 -15.13 0.07
N TYR A 29 -12.36 -15.81 -0.18
CA TYR A 29 -12.32 -17.18 -0.70
C TYR A 29 -11.57 -18.18 0.20
N GLY A 30 -10.61 -17.72 1.01
CA GLY A 30 -9.79 -18.55 1.91
C GLY A 30 -10.52 -19.09 3.13
N GLY A 31 -11.70 -18.54 3.47
CA GLY A 31 -12.55 -19.00 4.57
C GLY A 31 -13.02 -20.46 4.46
N SER A 32 -13.01 -21.05 3.25
CA SER A 32 -13.38 -22.46 3.05
C SER A 32 -12.23 -23.43 3.40
N ARG A 33 -10.96 -23.03 3.24
CA ARG A 33 -9.79 -23.90 3.55
C ARG A 33 -9.42 -23.92 5.03
N ALA A 34 -9.69 -22.85 5.77
CA ALA A 34 -9.45 -22.82 7.22
C ALA A 34 -10.44 -23.69 8.01
N LEU A 35 -11.64 -23.95 7.47
CA LEU A 35 -12.64 -24.82 8.10
C LEU A 35 -12.34 -26.32 7.95
N SER A 36 -11.55 -26.73 6.95
CA SER A 36 -11.12 -28.13 6.79
C SER A 36 -9.87 -28.50 7.60
N ALA A 37 -9.12 -27.52 8.13
CA ALA A 37 -7.90 -27.77 8.90
C ALA A 37 -8.11 -27.83 10.43
N VAL A 38 -9.31 -27.55 10.93
CA VAL A 38 -9.69 -27.71 12.36
C VAL A 38 -10.46 -29.01 12.56
N GLY A 39 -9.96 -30.10 11.96
CA GLY A 39 -10.23 -31.44 12.44
C GLY A 39 -9.27 -31.72 13.60
N ASN A 40 -9.82 -31.86 14.81
CA ASN A 40 -9.13 -32.30 16.03
C ASN A 40 -8.22 -31.27 16.73
N ARG A 41 -8.81 -30.36 17.51
CA ARG A 41 -8.39 -30.02 18.89
C ARG A 41 -9.40 -29.05 19.49
N ARG A 42 -10.14 -29.50 20.50
CA ARG A 42 -10.98 -28.63 21.36
C ARG A 42 -10.06 -27.74 22.21
N PRO A 43 -10.31 -26.43 22.30
CA PRO A 43 -9.96 -25.65 23.48
C PRO A 43 -11.25 -25.31 24.24
N GLU A 44 -11.26 -25.65 25.51
CA GLU A 44 -12.22 -25.15 26.49
C GLU A 44 -11.87 -23.69 26.82
N GLY A 45 -12.90 -22.85 26.97
CA GLY A 45 -12.82 -21.59 27.72
C GLY A 45 -12.51 -20.32 26.91
N GLY A 46 -13.51 -19.44 26.80
CA GLY A 46 -13.37 -18.05 26.34
C GLY A 46 -14.19 -17.78 25.08
N HIS A 47 -15.40 -17.24 25.25
CA HIS A 47 -16.26 -16.76 24.17
C HIS A 47 -15.66 -15.48 23.54
N SER A 48 -14.56 -15.64 22.81
CA SER A 48 -14.04 -14.63 21.89
C SER A 48 -14.91 -14.71 20.66
N ASP A 49 -15.83 -13.76 20.47
CA ASP A 49 -16.79 -13.78 19.36
C ASP A 49 -16.03 -13.80 18.01
N PRO A 50 -15.92 -14.97 17.36
CA PRO A 50 -15.07 -15.13 16.17
C PRO A 50 -15.62 -14.32 14.99
N VAL A 51 -16.91 -14.00 15.04
CA VAL A 51 -17.62 -13.22 14.03
C VAL A 51 -17.25 -11.75 14.16
N GLY A 52 -17.21 -11.22 15.39
CA GLY A 52 -16.79 -9.84 15.66
C GLY A 52 -15.33 -9.58 15.27
N SER A 53 -14.43 -10.50 15.60
CA SER A 53 -13.00 -10.41 15.21
C SER A 53 -12.81 -10.47 13.69
N ARG A 54 -13.56 -11.31 12.97
CA ARG A 54 -13.53 -11.37 11.50
C ARG A 54 -14.12 -10.12 10.85
N ALA A 55 -15.22 -9.60 11.37
CA ALA A 55 -15.84 -8.37 10.86
C ALA A 55 -14.90 -7.16 11.03
N ALA A 56 -14.19 -7.07 12.16
CA ALA A 56 -13.17 -6.06 12.39
C ALA A 56 -11.99 -6.20 11.43
N ALA A 57 -11.41 -7.40 11.29
CA ALA A 57 -10.31 -7.67 10.36
C ALA A 57 -10.70 -7.36 8.90
N TYR A 58 -11.91 -7.71 8.49
CA TYR A 58 -12.44 -7.39 7.17
C TYR A 58 -12.63 -5.88 6.98
N GLY A 59 -13.09 -5.17 8.01
CA GLY A 59 -13.18 -3.70 8.03
C GLY A 59 -11.83 -3.00 7.87
N GLU A 60 -10.79 -3.52 8.52
CA GLU A 60 -9.41 -3.02 8.40
C GLU A 60 -8.85 -3.24 6.99
N VAL A 61 -9.00 -4.44 6.42
CA VAL A 61 -8.59 -4.75 5.04
C VAL A 61 -9.32 -3.85 4.05
N ARG A 62 -10.63 -3.66 4.20
CA ARG A 62 -11.42 -2.74 3.35
C ARG A 62 -10.90 -1.30 3.43
N THR A 63 -10.57 -0.82 4.62
CA THR A 63 -10.05 0.54 4.81
C THR A 63 -8.69 0.72 4.15
N ALA A 64 -7.80 -0.27 4.27
CA ALA A 64 -6.49 -0.27 3.62
C ALA A 64 -6.63 -0.29 2.08
N VAL A 65 -7.48 -1.17 1.54
CA VAL A 65 -7.77 -1.24 0.10
C VAL A 65 -8.36 0.08 -0.42
N ALA A 66 -9.29 0.69 0.31
CA ALA A 66 -9.88 1.98 -0.07
C ALA A 66 -8.80 3.09 -0.16
N ARG A 67 -7.88 3.17 0.80
CA ARG A 67 -6.74 4.11 0.71
C ARG A 67 -5.86 3.84 -0.50
N LEU A 68 -5.52 2.59 -0.76
CA LEU A 68 -4.69 2.21 -1.90
C LEU A 68 -5.39 2.51 -3.24
N LEU A 69 -6.72 2.37 -3.32
CA LEU A 69 -7.51 2.77 -4.48
C LEU A 69 -7.43 4.29 -4.73
N LEU A 70 -7.50 5.10 -3.68
CA LEU A 70 -7.33 6.56 -3.80
C LEU A 70 -5.92 6.93 -4.30
N VAL A 71 -4.89 6.26 -3.80
CA VAL A 71 -3.50 6.44 -4.30
C VAL A 71 -3.40 6.04 -5.77
N ARG A 72 -3.97 4.88 -6.16
CA ARG A 72 -3.99 4.42 -7.56
C ARG A 72 -4.69 5.44 -8.47
N ARG A 73 -5.84 5.95 -8.03
CA ARG A 73 -6.60 6.98 -8.75
C ARG A 73 -5.77 8.24 -8.93
N TRP A 74 -5.12 8.71 -7.87
CA TRP A 74 -4.23 9.87 -7.94
C TRP A 74 -3.08 9.68 -8.94
N ILE A 75 -2.45 8.49 -8.95
CA ILE A 75 -1.40 8.13 -9.93
C ILE A 75 -1.96 8.17 -11.37
N GLY A 76 -3.19 7.69 -11.57
CA GLY A 76 -3.85 7.63 -12.88
C GLY A 76 -4.31 8.99 -13.41
N GLU A 77 -4.89 9.83 -12.55
CA GLU A 77 -5.62 11.05 -12.94
C GLU A 77 -4.82 12.33 -12.71
N ALA A 78 -4.08 12.43 -11.60
CA ALA A 78 -3.49 13.70 -11.14
C ALA A 78 -1.96 13.76 -11.29
N LEU A 79 -1.29 12.61 -11.41
CA LEU A 79 0.17 12.55 -11.50
C LEU A 79 0.68 12.82 -12.93
N PRO A 80 1.44 13.91 -13.17
CA PRO A 80 1.99 14.23 -14.48
C PRO A 80 2.92 13.13 -15.00
N GLN A 81 2.93 12.92 -16.32
CA GLN A 81 3.73 11.85 -16.96
C GLN A 81 5.23 11.94 -16.65
N ARG A 82 5.77 13.16 -16.55
CA ARG A 82 7.16 13.42 -16.13
C ARG A 82 7.47 12.92 -14.72
N ASP A 83 6.50 13.00 -13.82
CA ASP A 83 6.64 12.56 -12.42
C ASP A 83 6.41 11.04 -12.27
N ARG A 84 5.68 10.43 -13.21
CA ARG A 84 5.54 8.96 -13.29
C ARG A 84 6.87 8.26 -13.53
N ARG A 85 7.76 8.84 -14.34
CA ARG A 85 9.10 8.28 -14.59
C ARG A 85 9.92 8.21 -13.30
N LEU A 86 9.90 9.28 -12.50
CA LEU A 86 10.55 9.29 -11.19
C LEU A 86 9.95 8.24 -10.25
N LEU A 87 8.62 8.15 -10.17
CA LEU A 87 7.93 7.17 -9.33
C LEU A 87 8.31 5.72 -9.70
N LEU A 88 8.32 5.39 -11.00
CA LEU A 88 8.73 4.08 -11.50
C LEU A 88 10.20 3.78 -11.18
N ALA A 89 11.09 4.77 -11.33
CA ALA A 89 12.50 4.62 -11.01
C ALA A 89 12.73 4.38 -9.51
N VAL A 90 11.95 5.03 -8.63
CA VAL A 90 11.97 4.77 -7.18
C VAL A 90 11.53 3.35 -6.87
N TRP A 91 10.45 2.86 -7.50
CA TRP A 91 9.98 1.48 -7.27
C TRP A 91 11.00 0.43 -7.72
N ARG A 92 11.62 0.62 -8.89
CA ARG A 92 12.65 -0.27 -9.41
C ARG A 92 13.95 -0.22 -8.61
N SER A 93 14.29 0.96 -8.08
CA SER A 93 15.58 1.19 -7.42
C SER A 93 15.49 1.18 -5.90
N ARG A 94 14.39 0.68 -5.32
CA ARG A 94 14.14 0.73 -3.88
C ARG A 94 15.26 0.12 -3.02
N ARG A 95 15.98 -0.89 -3.54
CA ARG A 95 17.12 -1.54 -2.86
C ARG A 95 18.46 -0.85 -3.11
N TYR A 96 18.55 -0.01 -4.13
CA TYR A 96 19.80 0.59 -4.60
C TYR A 96 19.94 2.07 -4.20
N GLY A 97 18.83 2.72 -3.83
CA GLY A 97 18.82 4.08 -3.30
C GLY A 97 18.82 5.17 -4.37
N TRP A 98 18.92 6.42 -3.91
CA TRP A 98 18.67 7.62 -4.72
C TRP A 98 19.68 7.84 -5.85
N TYR A 99 20.93 7.42 -5.69
CA TYR A 99 21.93 7.50 -6.75
C TYR A 99 21.49 6.74 -8.01
N TRP A 100 20.95 5.53 -7.84
CA TRP A 100 20.47 4.71 -8.95
C TRP A 100 19.19 5.25 -9.56
N THR A 101 18.29 5.79 -8.73
CA THR A 101 17.10 6.51 -9.21
C THR A 101 17.53 7.68 -10.08
N ALA A 102 18.41 8.56 -9.58
CA ALA A 102 18.94 9.73 -10.30
C ALA A 102 19.54 9.36 -11.66
N ARG A 103 20.38 8.31 -11.70
CA ARG A 103 20.94 7.77 -12.94
C ARG A 103 19.88 7.29 -13.94
N GLN A 104 18.81 6.64 -13.48
CA GLN A 104 17.73 6.17 -14.36
C GLN A 104 16.87 7.31 -14.95
N VAL A 105 16.64 8.38 -14.18
CA VAL A 105 15.83 9.51 -14.65
C VAL A 105 16.66 10.58 -15.38
N GLY A 106 17.99 10.53 -15.28
CA GLY A 106 18.90 11.52 -15.87
C GLY A 106 18.84 12.87 -15.14
N MET A 107 18.70 12.84 -13.81
CA MET A 107 18.61 14.04 -12.96
C MET A 107 19.65 13.98 -11.83
N GLY A 108 19.96 15.11 -11.21
CA GLY A 108 20.75 15.14 -9.98
C GLY A 108 20.03 14.45 -8.82
N VAL A 109 20.80 13.93 -7.85
CA VAL A 109 20.23 13.27 -6.66
C VAL A 109 19.35 14.24 -5.86
N ASP A 110 19.82 15.46 -5.64
CA ASP A 110 19.08 16.49 -4.89
C ASP A 110 17.81 16.93 -5.63
N ASP A 111 17.86 17.00 -6.96
CA ASP A 111 16.67 17.29 -7.77
C ASP A 111 15.64 16.16 -7.67
N CYS A 112 16.08 14.90 -7.68
CA CYS A 112 15.22 13.74 -7.47
C CYS A 112 14.56 13.79 -6.09
N LEU A 113 15.32 14.09 -5.03
CA LEU A 113 14.82 14.22 -3.67
C LEU A 113 13.81 15.35 -3.54
N SER A 114 14.17 16.57 -3.99
CA SER A 114 13.26 17.73 -3.97
C SER A 114 11.97 17.45 -4.73
N ARG A 115 12.06 16.77 -5.86
CA ARG A 115 10.90 16.40 -6.67
C ARG A 115 10.07 15.29 -6.03
N TRP A 116 10.71 14.35 -5.35
CA TRP A 116 10.04 13.34 -4.55
C TRP A 116 9.26 13.94 -3.39
N ASP A 117 9.86 14.86 -2.63
CA ASP A 117 9.18 15.53 -1.52
C ASP A 117 7.95 16.31 -1.98
N LYS A 118 8.05 16.99 -3.14
CA LYS A 118 6.89 17.62 -3.77
C LYS A 118 5.80 16.62 -4.14
N LEU A 119 6.15 15.41 -4.59
CA LEU A 119 5.17 14.37 -4.89
C LEU A 119 4.50 13.83 -3.64
N VAL A 120 5.27 13.60 -2.59
CA VAL A 120 4.77 13.18 -1.28
C VAL A 120 3.80 14.22 -0.72
N ALA A 121 4.16 15.50 -0.77
CA ALA A 121 3.28 16.59 -0.32
C ALA A 121 1.99 16.69 -1.16
N LYS A 122 2.07 16.48 -2.48
CA LYS A 122 0.88 16.44 -3.35
C LYS A 122 -0.06 15.28 -3.02
N LEU A 123 0.49 14.09 -2.78
CA LEU A 123 -0.33 12.95 -2.36
C LEU A 123 -0.97 13.21 -0.99
N ALA A 124 -0.20 13.72 -0.01
CA ALA A 124 -0.70 14.03 1.32
C ALA A 124 -1.94 14.95 1.26
N ARG A 125 -1.86 16.02 0.46
CA ARG A 125 -2.99 16.94 0.22
C ARG A 125 -4.15 16.31 -0.52
N TRP A 126 -3.89 15.42 -1.48
CA TRP A 126 -4.95 14.71 -2.20
C TRP A 126 -5.77 13.82 -1.27
N MET A 127 -5.11 13.16 -0.32
CA MET A 127 -5.73 12.23 0.62
C MET A 127 -6.42 12.91 1.81
N GLU A 128 -6.37 14.24 1.89
CA GLU A 128 -7.11 15.06 2.87
C GLU A 128 -8.43 15.59 2.31
N ARG A 129 -8.69 15.42 1.02
CA ARG A 129 -9.93 15.78 0.35
C ARG A 129 -10.93 14.65 0.45
#